data_AF-A0A160TGL0-F1
#
_entry.id   AF-A0A160TGL0-F1
#
_cell.length_a   1.000
_cell.length_b   1.000
_cell.length_c   1.000
_cell.angle_alpha   90.00
_cell.angle_beta   90.00
_cell.angle_gamma   90.00
#
_symmetry.space_group_name_H-M   'P 1'
#
loop_
_entity.id
_entity.type
_entity.pdbx_description
1 polymer ?
#
loop_
_entity_poly.entity_id
_entity_poly.type
_entity_poly.pdbx_seq_one_letter_code
_entity_poly.pdbx_strand_id
1 'polypeptide(L)' 'MPWLESETGINKKRWTNIKQRKIMRTEELEAIQAIYPEYAVWLSTGLEIPEAGHISPMTKRAR' A
#
# COMPACT_ATOMS: atom_id res chain seq x y z
N MET A 1 5.88 -4.96 -12.38
CA MET A 1 4.95 -5.83 -11.65
C MET A 1 3.64 -5.87 -12.44
N PRO A 2 3.43 -6.88 -13.30
CA PRO A 2 2.30 -6.89 -14.23
C PRO A 2 0.93 -6.89 -13.53
N TRP A 3 0.79 -7.65 -12.44
CA TRP A 3 -0.45 -7.68 -11.66
C TRP A 3 -0.81 -6.31 -11.10
N LEU A 4 0.16 -5.58 -10.54
CA LEU A 4 -0.10 -4.29 -9.90
C LEU A 4 -0.47 -3.20 -10.91
N GLU A 5 0.06 -3.28 -12.14
CA GLU A 5 -0.35 -2.41 -13.25
C GLU A 5 -1.79 -2.72 -13.68
N SER A 6 -2.19 -3.99 -13.68
CA SER A 6 -3.57 -4.40 -13.99
C SER A 6 -4.58 -3.89 -12.94
N GLU A 7 -4.23 -3.97 -11.65
CA GLU A 7 -5.12 -3.57 -10.55
C GLU A 7 -5.24 -2.05 -10.41
N THR A 8 -4.13 -1.32 -10.61
CA THR A 8 -4.06 0.12 -10.31
C THR A 8 -4.11 1.02 -11.54
N GLY A 9 -3.93 0.46 -12.74
CA GLY A 9 -3.72 1.24 -13.97
C GLY A 9 -2.39 2.01 -14.02
N ILE A 10 -1.59 1.99 -12.94
CA ILE A 10 -0.30 2.67 -12.87
C ILE A 10 0.77 1.81 -13.53
N ASN A 11 1.56 2.45 -14.41
CA ASN A 11 2.54 1.75 -15.23
C ASN A 11 3.50 0.86 -14.42
N LYS A 12 3.77 -0.36 -14.89
CA LYS A 12 4.67 -1.30 -14.22
C LYS A 12 6.07 -0.74 -13.95
N LYS A 13 6.58 0.16 -14.82
CA LYS A 13 7.86 0.84 -14.64
C LYS A 13 7.81 1.80 -13.46
N ARG A 14 6.68 2.49 -13.23
CA ARG A 14 6.49 3.36 -12.07
C ARG A 14 6.58 2.55 -10.77
N TRP A 15 5.91 1.39 -10.72
CA TRP A 15 6.01 0.48 -9.59
C TRP A 15 7.42 -0.06 -9.35
N THR A 16 8.15 -0.39 -10.42
CA THR A 16 9.57 -0.77 -10.31
C THR A 16 10.42 0.38 -9.74
N ASN A 17 10.20 1.61 -10.19
CA ASN A 17 10.92 2.79 -9.70
C ASN A 17 10.61 3.09 -8.23
N ILE A 18 9.35 2.97 -7.79
CA ILE A 18 8.95 3.13 -6.39
C ILE A 18 9.71 2.13 -5.52
N LYS A 19 9.77 0.86 -5.93
CA LYS A 19 10.50 -0.19 -5.20
C LYS A 19 12.00 0.11 -5.07
N GLN A 20 12.61 0.72 -6.08
CA GLN A 20 14.05 1.03 -6.08
C GLN A 20 14.38 2.32 -5.34
N ARG A 21 13.61 3.39 -5.55
CA ARG A 21 13.93 4.74 -5.07
C ARG A 21 13.17 5.14 -3.81
N LYS A 22 12.16 4.36 -3.39
CA LYS A 22 11.29 4.64 -2.23
C LYS A 22 10.58 6.01 -2.31
N ILE A 23 10.40 6.56 -3.50
CA ILE A 23 9.66 7.81 -3.73
C ILE A 23 8.29 7.45 -4.31
N MET A 24 7.27 7.56 -3.47
CA MET A 24 5.86 7.33 -3.78
C MET A 24 5.11 8.66 -3.70
N ARG A 25 4.17 8.88 -4.62
CA ARG A 25 3.23 10.01 -4.62
C ARG A 25 1.91 9.56 -3.99
N THR A 26 1.05 10.53 -3.68
CA THR A 26 -0.28 10.27 -3.12
C THR A 26 -1.12 9.36 -4.02
N GLU A 27 -1.09 9.54 -5.35
CA GLU A 27 -1.86 8.69 -6.29
C GLU A 27 -1.51 7.20 -6.17
N GLU A 28 -0.23 6.88 -5.94
CA GLU A 28 0.22 5.50 -5.79
C GLU A 28 -0.07 4.95 -4.40
N LEU A 29 -0.03 5.81 -3.38
CA LEU A 29 -0.44 5.46 -2.03
C LEU A 29 -1.93 5.06 -2.01
N GLU A 30 -2.80 5.93 -2.54
CA GLU A 30 -4.24 5.70 -2.63
C GLU A 30 -4.58 4.43 -3.40
N ALA A 31 -3.86 4.15 -4.50
CA ALA A 31 -4.03 2.92 -5.26
C ALA A 31 -3.71 1.66 -4.44
N ILE A 32 -2.68 1.69 -3.58
CA ILE A 32 -2.37 0.58 -2.67
C ILE A 32 -3.41 0.47 -1.56
N GLN A 33 -3.91 1.59 -1.04
CA GLN A 33 -4.96 1.61 -0.02
C GLN A 33 -6.28 1.03 -0.54
N ALA A 34 -6.60 1.23 -1.82
CA ALA A 34 -7.76 0.62 -2.44
C ALA A 34 -7.65 -0.91 -2.53
N ILE A 35 -6.44 -1.45 -2.76
CA ILE A 35 -6.19 -2.90 -2.78
C ILE A 35 -6.18 -3.50 -1.37
N TYR A 36 -5.64 -2.76 -0.40
CA TYR A 36 -5.52 -3.20 1.00
C TYR A 36 -6.11 -2.17 1.98
N PRO A 37 -7.44 -2.05 2.08
CA PRO A 37 -8.09 -1.06 2.93
C PRO A 37 -7.72 -1.20 4.42
N GLU A 38 -7.45 -2.42 4.89
CA GLU A 38 -7.03 -2.68 6.26
C GLU A 38 -5.69 -2.03 6.60
N TYR A 39 -4.87 -1.70 5.60
CA TYR A 39 -3.57 -1.05 5.80
C TYR A 39 -3.62 0.46 5.64
N ALA A 40 -4.78 1.06 5.30
CA ALA A 40 -4.85 2.45 4.87
C ALA A 40 -4.31 3.46 5.90
N VAL A 41 -4.76 3.36 7.15
CA VAL A 41 -4.29 4.25 8.23
C VAL A 41 -2.79 4.07 8.49
N TRP A 42 -2.32 2.82 8.52
CA TRP A 42 -0.91 2.52 8.73
C TRP A 42 -0.04 3.04 7.57
N LEU A 43 -0.48 2.87 6.32
CA LEU A 43 0.21 3.37 5.13
C LEU A 43 0.32 4.91 5.12
N SER A 44 -0.69 5.62 5.62
CA SER A 44 -0.70 7.09 5.67
C SER A 44 0.05 7.67 6.87
N THR A 45 -0.03 7.04 8.03
CA THR A 45 0.35 7.65 9.32
C THR A 45 1.45 6.91 10.05
N GLY A 46 1.72 5.65 9.69
CA GLY A 46 2.56 4.73 10.45
C GLY A 46 1.90 4.17 11.72
N LEU A 47 0.68 4.59 12.06
CA LEU A 47 -0.06 4.14 13.23
C LEU A 47 -1.02 3.00 12.88
N GLU A 48 -1.24 2.10 13.83
CA GLU A 48 -2.29 1.07 13.75
C GLU A 48 -3.47 1.46 14.64
N ILE A 49 -4.68 1.12 14.22
CA ILE A 49 -5.91 1.21 15.02
C ILE A 49 -6.61 -0.16 14.95
N PRO A 50 -6.08 -1.18 15.66
CA PRO A 50 -6.55 -2.57 15.52
C PRO A 50 -8.04 -2.75 15.83
N GLU A 51 -8.58 -1.95 16.74
CA GLU A 51 -10.00 -1.97 17.15
C GLU A 51 -10.93 -1.56 16.01
N ALA A 52 -10.45 -0.71 15.09
CA ALA A 52 -11.15 -0.29 13.89
C ALA A 52 -10.78 -1.14 12.66
N GLY A 53 -10.01 -2.23 12.83
CA GLY A 53 -9.56 -3.10 11.74
C GLY A 53 -8.40 -2.55 10.91
N HIS A 54 -7.82 -1.41 11.31
CA HIS A 54 -6.66 -0.85 10.62
C HIS A 54 -5.36 -1.34 11.26
N ILE A 55 -4.65 -2.21 10.56
CA ILE A 55 -3.44 -2.89 11.08
C ILE A 55 -2.30 -2.76 10.08
N SER A 56 -1.09 -3.18 10.46
CA SER A 56 0.00 -3.36 9.50
C SER A 56 0.06 -4.79 8.95
N PRO A 57 0.77 -5.02 7.84
CA PRO A 57 1.10 -6.37 7.38
C PRO A 57 1.88 -7.20 8.41
N MET A 58 2.62 -6.56 9.32
CA MET A 58 3.36 -7.24 10.38
C MET A 58 2.39 -7.80 11.42
N THR A 59 1.45 -6.98 11.89
CA THR A 59 0.39 -7.41 12.81
C THR A 59 -0.50 -8.49 12.20
N LYS A 60 -0.85 -8.38 10.91
CA LYS A 60 -1.63 -9.42 10.21
C LYS A 60 -0.91 -10.76 10.15
N ARG A 61 0.42 -10.77 9.99
CA ARG A 61 1.24 -11.99 9.90
C ARG A 61 1.56 -12.64 11.24
N ALA A 62 1.48 -11.89 12.34
CA ALA A 62 1.73 -12.38 13.69
C ALA A 62 0.50 -13.07 14.32
N ARG A 63 -0.67 -12.95 13.68
CA ARG A 63 -1.90 -13.68 14.01
C ARG A 63 -1.95 -14.99 13.24
#